data_AF-E3GDM3-F1
#
_entry.id   AF-E3GDM3-F1
#
_cell.length_a   1.000
_cell.length_b   1.000
_cell.length_c   1.000
_cell.angle_alpha   90.00
_cell.angle_beta   90.00
_cell.angle_gamma   90.00
#
_symmetry.space_group_name_H-M   'P 1'
#
loop_
_entity.id
_entity.type
_entity.pdbx_description
1 polymer ?
#
loop_
_entity_poly.entity_id
_entity_poly.type
_entity_poly.pdbx_seq_one_letter_code
_entity_poly.pdbx_strand_id
1 'polypeptide(L)'
;MLKILIVTTTPINLNGITNVIFNLIQNIDHKKMIFDLVTPKWLLDKSPEKIEIFRKVYEIPWRNKNPLAYIQQLKKNTKKK
;
A
#
# COMPACT_ATOMS: atom_id res chain seq x y z
N MET A 1 -4.89 7.41 -18.31
CA MET A 1 -4.35 7.55 -16.95
C MET A 1 -4.16 6.16 -16.37
N LEU A 2 -2.93 5.77 -16.07
CA LEU A 2 -2.57 4.45 -15.58
C LEU A 2 -2.93 4.32 -14.10
N LYS A 3 -3.53 3.19 -13.70
CA LYS A 3 -3.87 2.91 -12.30
C LYS A 3 -2.98 1.81 -11.77
N ILE A 4 -2.22 2.11 -10.71
CA ILE A 4 -1.28 1.16 -10.12
C ILE A 4 -1.79 0.76 -8.73
N LEU A 5 -1.81 -0.55 -8.45
CA LEU A 5 -2.00 -1.07 -7.10
C LEU A 5 -0.65 -1.44 -6.52
N ILE A 6 -0.30 -0.84 -5.39
CA ILE A 6 0.87 -1.26 -4.61
C ILE A 6 0.38 -2.09 -3.44
N VAL A 7 0.98 -3.27 -3.24
CA VAL A 7 0.68 -4.15 -2.12
C VAL A 7 1.94 -4.29 -1.28
N THR A 8 1.94 -3.73 -0.08
CA THR A 8 3.06 -3.83 0.87
C THR A 8 2.73 -4.83 1.96
N THR A 9 3.72 -5.60 2.40
CA THR A 9 3.62 -6.50 3.57
C THR A 9 4.68 -6.22 4.63
N THR A 10 5.59 -5.29 4.32
CA THR A 10 6.73 -4.88 5.13
C THR A 10 6.54 -3.44 5.63
N PRO A 11 7.10 -3.07 6.81
CA PRO A 11 7.16 -1.69 7.30
C PRO A 11 7.56 -0.67 6.26
N ILE A 12 6.93 0.51 6.33
CA ILE A 12 7.33 1.72 5.61
C ILE A 12 8.58 2.37 6.24
N ASN A 13 8.93 1.94 7.46
CA ASN A 13 9.91 2.60 8.31
C ASN A 13 11.27 1.90 8.30
N LEU A 14 11.41 0.79 7.56
CA LEU A 14 12.68 0.10 7.39
C LEU A 14 13.35 0.58 6.12
N ASN A 15 14.61 1.03 6.23
CA ASN A 15 15.50 1.45 5.15
C ASN A 15 15.62 0.34 4.07
N GLY A 16 14.65 0.27 3.17
CA GLY A 16 14.49 -0.83 2.24
C GLY A 16 13.52 -0.49 1.11
N ILE A 17 13.00 -1.53 0.43
CA ILE A 17 12.25 -1.40 -0.83
C ILE A 17 11.07 -0.42 -0.75
N THR A 18 10.44 -0.30 0.42
CA THR A 18 9.33 0.62 0.64
C THR A 18 9.75 2.07 0.44
N ASN A 19 10.89 2.52 0.98
CA ASN A 19 11.38 3.89 0.79
C ASN A 19 11.72 4.18 -0.68
N VAL A 20 12.26 3.21 -1.41
CA VAL A 20 12.53 3.34 -2.86
C VAL A 20 11.22 3.54 -3.63
N ILE A 21 10.19 2.75 -3.31
CA ILE A 21 8.86 2.88 -3.91
C ILE A 21 8.28 4.26 -3.59
N PHE A 22 8.36 4.73 -2.34
CA PHE A 22 7.86 6.05 -1.95
C PHE A 22 8.57 7.19 -2.68
N ASN A 23 9.91 7.16 -2.74
CA ASN A 23 10.68 8.16 -3.47
C ASN A 23 10.34 8.17 -4.96
N LEU A 24 10.16 6.99 -5.57
CA LEU A 24 9.75 6.88 -6.96
C LEU A 24 8.38 7.53 -7.18
N ILE A 25 7.40 7.22 -6.33
CA ILE A 25 6.05 7.74 -6.48
C ILE A 25 6.03 9.24 -6.25
N GLN A 26 6.74 9.77 -5.26
CA GLN A 26 6.80 11.21 -4.99
C GLN A 26 7.37 12.03 -6.15
N ASN A 27 8.21 11.44 -6.99
CA ASN A 27 8.91 12.14 -8.07
C ASN A 27 8.38 11.80 -9.48
N ILE A 28 7.32 11.00 -9.59
CA ILE A 28 6.73 10.64 -10.89
C ILE A 28 5.64 11.63 -11.32
N ASP A 29 5.38 11.71 -12.63
CA ASP A 29 4.29 12.53 -13.17
C ASP A 29 2.90 11.95 -12.82
N HIS A 30 2.32 12.45 -11.73
CA HIS A 30 0.99 12.08 -11.24
C HIS A 30 -0.16 12.48 -12.18
N LYS A 31 0.06 13.31 -13.21
CA LYS A 31 -0.99 13.62 -14.20
C LYS A 31 -1.31 12.39 -15.06
N LYS A 32 -0.36 11.47 -15.19
CA LYS A 32 -0.50 10.26 -16.02
C LYS A 32 -0.78 9.01 -15.20
N MET A 33 -0.46 9.02 -13.91
CA MET A 33 -0.52 7.84 -13.03
C MET A 33 -1.22 8.13 -11.69
N ILE A 34 -2.10 7.22 -11.29
CA ILE A 34 -2.70 7.21 -9.95
C ILE A 34 -2.32 5.94 -9.20
N PHE A 35 -2.09 6.08 -7.91
CA PHE A 35 -1.63 5.00 -7.04
C PHE A 35 -2.67 4.72 -5.96
N ASP A 36 -3.04 3.45 -5.80
CA ASP A 36 -3.74 2.97 -4.61
C ASP A 36 -2.80 2.02 -3.84
N LEU A 37 -2.94 1.98 -2.51
CA LEU A 37 -2.13 1.17 -1.62
C LEU A 37 -2.96 0.10 -0.90
N VAL A 38 -2.43 -1.12 -0.79
CA VAL A 38 -2.93 -2.15 0.14
C VAL A 38 -1.82 -2.41 1.14
N THR A 39 -2.10 -2.24 2.43
CA THR A 39 -1.07 -2.30 3.49
C THR A 39 -1.60 -2.80 4.83
N PRO A 40 -0.79 -3.45 5.69
CA PRO A 40 -1.22 -3.86 7.00
C PRO A 40 -1.67 -2.69 7.88
N LYS A 41 -2.71 -2.89 8.69
CA LYS A 41 -3.24 -1.83 9.59
C LYS A 41 -2.17 -1.19 10.48
N TRP A 42 -1.35 -2.01 11.13
CA TRP A 42 -0.27 -1.56 12.03
C TRP A 42 0.84 -0.74 11.35
N LEU A 43 0.85 -0.69 10.01
CA LEU A 43 1.75 0.16 9.23
C LEU A 43 1.25 1.60 9.15
N LEU A 44 -0.07 1.77 9.03
CA LEU A 44 -0.70 3.08 8.89
C LEU A 44 -0.48 3.93 10.13
N ASP A 45 -0.62 3.29 11.30
CA ASP A 45 -0.47 3.93 12.60
C ASP A 45 0.94 4.51 12.83
N LYS A 46 1.94 4.11 12.02
CA LYS A 46 3.35 4.51 12.21
C LYS A 46 3.84 5.62 11.28
N SER A 47 3.15 5.89 10.17
CA SER A 47 3.56 6.90 9.18
C SER A 47 2.37 7.42 8.36
N PRO A 48 1.38 8.08 9.00
CA PRO A 48 0.20 8.60 8.33
C PRO A 48 0.53 9.61 7.22
N GLU A 49 1.57 10.42 7.39
CA GLU A 49 2.00 11.42 6.41
C GLU A 49 2.44 10.80 5.07
N LYS A 50 2.94 9.56 5.08
CA LYS A 50 3.43 8.90 3.86
C LYS A 50 2.30 8.40 2.98
N ILE A 51 1.08 8.24 3.50
CA ILE A 51 -0.01 7.64 2.73
C ILE A 51 -0.85 8.65 1.94
N GLU A 52 -0.66 9.95 2.18
CA GLU A 52 -1.43 11.02 1.51
C GLU A 52 -1.24 11.03 -0.01
N ILE A 53 -0.12 10.51 -0.50
CA ILE A 53 0.18 10.43 -1.93
C ILE A 53 -0.71 9.41 -2.67
N PHE A 54 -1.36 8.50 -1.94
CA PHE A 54 -2.22 7.48 -2.51
C PHE A 54 -3.66 7.97 -2.58
N ARG A 55 -4.31 7.71 -3.70
CA ARG A 55 -5.73 8.02 -3.88
C ARG A 55 -6.62 7.21 -2.93
N LYS A 56 -6.30 5.93 -2.74
CA LYS A 56 -7.02 5.03 -1.85
C LYS A 56 -6.04 4.13 -1.11
N VAL A 57 -6.34 3.88 0.15
CA VAL A 57 -5.59 2.98 1.02
C VAL A 57 -6.55 1.89 1.52
N TYR A 58 -6.14 0.64 1.37
CA TYR A 58 -6.88 -0.54 1.80
C TYR A 58 -6.10 -1.27 2.89
N GLU A 59 -6.73 -1.46 4.03
CA GLU A 59 -6.15 -2.21 5.12
C GLU A 59 -6.21 -3.72 4.86
N ILE A 60 -5.18 -4.43 5.31
CA ILE A 60 -5.17 -5.89 5.39
C ILE A 60 -4.71 -6.34 6.79
N PRO A 61 -5.19 -7.50 7.30
CA PRO A 61 -4.70 -8.04 8.55
C PRO A 61 -3.26 -8.51 8.41
N TRP A 62 -2.59 -8.71 9.53
CA TRP A 62 -1.23 -9.22 9.52
C TRP A 62 -1.20 -10.69 9.08
N ARG A 63 -0.50 -10.96 7.97
CA ARG A 63 -0.37 -12.30 7.37
C ARG A 63 0.06 -13.38 8.37
N ASN A 64 1.00 -13.08 9.27
CA ASN A 64 1.54 -14.07 10.21
C ASN A 64 0.56 -14.38 11.35
N LYS A 65 -0.30 -13.42 11.73
CA LYS A 65 -1.28 -13.60 12.80
C LYS A 65 -2.57 -14.25 12.28
N ASN A 66 -3.06 -13.81 11.11
CA ASN A 66 -4.34 -14.25 10.53
C ASN A 66 -4.22 -14.48 9.01
N PRO A 67 -3.57 -15.58 8.57
CA PRO A 67 -3.25 -15.82 7.16
C PRO A 67 -4.48 -16.00 6.26
N LEU A 68 -5.53 -16.68 6.73
CA LEU A 68 -6.77 -16.87 5.95
C LEU A 68 -7.51 -15.54 5.73
N ALA A 69 -7.65 -14.73 6.78
CA ALA A 69 -8.26 -13.41 6.68
C ALA A 69 -7.46 -12.47 5.77
N TYR A 70 -6.12 -12.58 5.80
CA TYR A 70 -5.23 -11.85 4.88
C TYR A 70 -5.54 -12.20 3.43
N ILE A 71 -5.61 -13.49 3.08
CA ILE A 71 -5.91 -13.92 1.71
C ILE A 71 -7.31 -13.48 1.28
N GLN A 72 -8.31 -13.60 2.16
CA GLN A 72 -9.69 -13.19 1.85
C GLN A 72 -9.81 -11.68 1.60
N GLN A 73 -9.21 -10.85 2.46
CA GLN A 73 -9.20 -9.40 2.24
C GLN A 73 -8.39 -9.00 1.02
N LEU A 74 -7.23 -9.63 0.80
CA LEU A 74 -6.43 -9.36 -0.40
C LEU A 74 -7.23 -9.65 -1.67
N LYS A 75 -7.91 -10.81 -1.75
CA LYS A 75 -8.81 -11.16 -2.87
C LYS A 75 -9.95 -10.14 -3.04
N LYS A 76 -10.53 -9.66 -1.93
CA LYS A 76 -11.58 -8.63 -1.95
C LYS A 76 -11.06 -7.30 -2.49
N ASN A 77 -9.85 -6.90 -2.10
CA ASN A 77 -9.26 -5.62 -2.49
C ASN A 77 -8.77 -5.63 -3.94
N THR A 78 -8.26 -6.77 -4.44
CA THR A 78 -7.82 -6.89 -5.84
C THR A 78 -8.97 -7.04 -6.84
N LYS A 79 -10.10 -7.67 -6.44
CA LYS A 79 -11.30 -7.78 -7.30
C LYS A 79 -12.09 -6.48 -7.44
N LYS A 80 -11.85 -5.47 -6.59
CA LYS A 80 -12.53 -4.16 -6.64
C LYS A 80 -11.86 -3.15 -7.59
N LYS A 81 -10.89 -3.61 -8.40
CA LYS A 81 -10.10 -2.77 -9.31
C LYS A 81 -10.60 -2.79 -10.73
#